data_AF-X1TWL1-F1
#
_entry.id   AF-X1TWL1-F1
#
_cell.length_a   1.000
_cell.length_b   1.000
_cell.length_c   1.000
_cell.angle_alpha   90.00
_cell.angle_beta   90.00
_cell.angle_gamma   90.00
#
_symmetry.space_group_name_H-M   'P 1'
#
loop_
_entity.id
_entity.type
_entity.pdbx_description
1 polymer ?
#
loop_
_entity_poly.entity_id
_entity_poly.type
_entity_poly.pdbx_seq_one_letter_code
_entity_poly.pdbx_strand_id
1 'polypeptide(L)'
;MQQLNILSVERLLEGVKGLGIGVEAPGKLTVMVGDTVRVSLGVDYRGPAIDGSIHISWGHQNLWFNEDGNKQDDFPVHFDQSFDWLPHTFECDVLIGGDYGAGYDMYAKIEGVPGPDIFAPTLLNVLDVLGAAEFRDFEITSYDKL
;
A
#
# COMPACT_ATOMS: atom_id res chain seq x y z
N MET A 1 -0.59 -23.13 -5.84
CA MET A 1 -1.15 -21.78 -5.73
C MET A 1 0.04 -20.84 -5.78
N GLN A 2 0.20 -20.05 -6.84
CA GLN A 2 1.17 -18.94 -6.82
C GLN A 2 0.52 -17.82 -6.01
N GLN A 3 1.25 -17.21 -5.08
CA GLN A 3 0.71 -16.22 -4.17
C GLN A 3 1.64 -15.02 -4.14
N LEU A 4 1.09 -13.86 -4.48
CA LEU A 4 1.72 -12.56 -4.26
C LEU A 4 1.65 -12.26 -2.76
N ASN A 5 2.68 -11.65 -2.20
CA ASN A 5 2.68 -11.25 -0.79
C ASN A 5 2.99 -9.77 -0.66
N ILE A 6 2.25 -9.07 0.20
CA ILE A 6 2.62 -7.74 0.68
C ILE A 6 3.60 -7.94 1.83
N LEU A 7 4.82 -7.40 1.68
CA LEU A 7 5.91 -7.54 2.63
C LEU A 7 5.93 -6.38 3.63
N SER A 8 5.77 -5.15 3.15
CA SER A 8 5.77 -3.94 3.99
C SER A 8 5.00 -2.80 3.37
N VAL A 9 4.60 -1.86 4.22
CA VAL A 9 3.93 -0.60 3.84
C VAL A 9 4.70 0.56 4.51
N GLU A 10 5.13 1.54 3.73
CA GLU A 10 5.97 2.65 4.19
C GLU A 10 5.42 4.00 3.72
N ARG A 11 5.31 4.99 4.62
CA ARG A 11 5.00 6.36 4.22
C ARG A 11 6.28 7.07 3.76
N LEU A 12 6.33 7.51 2.51
CA LEU A 12 7.41 8.34 2.00
C LEU A 12 7.22 9.81 2.41
N LEU A 13 8.24 10.41 3.02
CA LEU A 13 8.23 11.84 3.35
C LEU A 13 8.50 12.67 2.08
N GLU A 14 7.69 13.70 1.83
CA GLU A 14 7.87 14.61 0.70
C GLU A 14 9.32 15.13 0.63
N GLY A 15 9.94 14.98 -0.55
CA GLY A 15 11.29 15.48 -0.81
C GLY A 15 12.44 14.58 -0.31
N VAL A 16 12.17 13.43 0.32
CA VAL A 16 13.22 12.55 0.85
C VAL A 16 12.95 11.08 0.51
N LYS A 17 13.58 10.57 -0.57
CA LYS A 17 13.56 9.14 -0.89
C LYS A 17 14.32 8.32 0.16
N GLY A 18 13.68 7.30 0.72
CA GLY A 18 14.32 6.29 1.58
C GLY A 18 14.39 6.61 3.09
N LEU A 19 13.61 7.61 3.56
CA LEU A 19 13.51 7.98 4.99
C LEU A 19 12.05 7.89 5.48
N GLY A 20 11.31 6.88 5.05
CA GLY A 20 9.92 6.70 5.47
C GLY A 20 9.79 6.07 6.85
N ILE A 21 8.58 6.18 7.40
CA ILE A 21 8.15 5.39 8.56
C ILE A 21 7.46 4.16 7.99
N GLY A 22 8.08 2.99 8.17
CA GLY A 22 7.61 1.72 7.64
C GLY A 22 7.10 0.77 8.70
N VAL A 23 6.16 -0.08 8.31
CA VAL A 23 5.69 -1.22 9.09
C VAL A 23 5.78 -2.50 8.24
N GLU A 24 6.22 -3.60 8.85
CA GLU A 24 6.07 -4.92 8.25
C GLU A 24 4.59 -5.25 8.17
N ALA A 25 4.13 -5.81 7.05
CA ALA A 25 2.74 -6.21 6.92
C ALA A 25 2.38 -7.30 7.95
N PRO A 26 1.19 -7.27 8.58
CA PRO A 26 0.05 -6.37 8.38
C PRO A 26 0.06 -5.15 9.33
N GLY A 27 1.22 -4.67 9.74
CA GLY A 27 1.35 -3.52 10.62
C GLY A 27 0.58 -2.29 10.09
N LYS A 28 0.16 -1.45 11.02
CA LYS A 28 -0.71 -0.31 10.73
C LYS A 28 0.08 0.99 10.58
N LEU A 29 -0.21 1.75 9.54
CA LEU A 29 0.46 3.01 9.23
C LEU A 29 -0.55 4.18 9.28
N THR A 30 -0.13 5.29 9.89
CA THR A 30 -0.90 6.54 9.88
C THR A 30 -0.30 7.50 8.87
N VAL A 31 -1.12 7.95 7.92
CA VAL A 31 -0.75 8.81 6.79
C VAL A 31 -1.69 10.00 6.69
N MET A 32 -1.30 11.01 5.93
CA MET A 32 -2.11 12.15 5.56
C MET A 32 -2.70 11.95 4.16
N VAL A 33 -3.84 12.57 3.88
CA VAL A 33 -4.29 12.75 2.49
C VAL A 33 -3.21 13.52 1.71
N GLY A 34 -2.80 12.98 0.57
CA GLY A 34 -1.73 13.50 -0.29
C GLY A 34 -0.41 12.75 -0.15
N ASP A 35 -0.21 11.96 0.90
CA ASP A 35 1.01 11.16 1.07
C ASP A 35 1.16 10.09 -0.01
N THR A 36 2.40 9.72 -0.31
CA THR A 36 2.71 8.52 -1.08
C THR A 36 3.16 7.41 -0.13
N VAL A 37 2.54 6.24 -0.28
CA VAL A 37 2.86 5.03 0.45
C VAL A 37 3.54 4.04 -0.49
N ARG A 38 4.73 3.58 -0.10
CA ARG A 38 5.43 2.49 -0.77
C ARG A 38 4.94 1.15 -0.24
N VAL A 39 4.49 0.30 -1.16
CA VAL A 39 4.10 -1.07 -0.88
C VAL A 39 5.16 -1.99 -1.47
N SER A 40 5.81 -2.77 -0.59
CA SER A 40 6.80 -3.76 -1.00
C SER A 40 6.11 -5.11 -1.20
N LEU A 41 6.32 -5.73 -2.35
CA LEU A 41 5.68 -6.98 -2.74
C LEU A 41 6.73 -8.05 -3.04
N GLY A 42 6.34 -9.32 -2.87
CA GLY A 42 7.17 -10.47 -3.21
C GLY A 42 6.37 -11.61 -3.83
N VAL A 43 6.94 -12.27 -4.85
CA VAL A 43 6.38 -13.47 -5.47
C VAL A 43 7.50 -14.37 -5.98
N ASP A 44 7.35 -15.68 -5.86
CA ASP A 44 8.22 -16.63 -6.55
C ASP A 44 7.64 -16.94 -7.94
N TYR A 45 8.47 -16.81 -8.97
CA TYR A 45 8.09 -17.04 -10.36
C TYR A 45 8.87 -18.19 -11.00
N ARG A 46 8.17 -19.00 -11.79
CA ARG A 46 8.74 -19.91 -12.78
C ARG A 46 7.77 -19.98 -13.97
N GLY A 47 8.28 -19.99 -15.19
CA GLY A 47 7.44 -19.98 -16.38
C GLY A 47 8.11 -19.35 -17.60
N PRO A 48 7.36 -19.15 -18.70
CA PRO A 48 7.82 -18.42 -19.88
C PRO A 48 8.12 -16.94 -19.56
N ALA A 49 8.78 -16.22 -20.47
CA ALA A 49 8.85 -14.76 -20.33
C ALA A 49 7.45 -14.15 -20.48
N ILE A 50 7.10 -13.19 -19.62
CA ILE A 50 5.75 -12.63 -19.56
C ILE A 50 5.73 -11.21 -18.99
N ASP A 51 4.90 -10.36 -19.60
CA ASP A 51 4.54 -9.05 -19.08
C ASP A 51 3.17 -9.09 -18.39
N GLY A 52 3.00 -8.24 -17.38
CA GLY A 52 1.72 -8.02 -16.69
C GLY A 52 1.71 -6.68 -15.97
N SER A 53 0.76 -6.51 -15.07
CA SER A 53 0.72 -5.37 -14.15
C SER A 53 0.46 -5.83 -12.72
N ILE A 54 1.04 -5.10 -11.78
CA ILE A 54 0.65 -5.14 -10.38
C ILE A 54 -0.40 -4.07 -10.17
N HIS A 55 -1.54 -4.47 -9.66
CA HIS A 55 -2.61 -3.59 -9.25
C HIS A 55 -2.65 -3.52 -7.73
N ILE A 56 -2.63 -2.31 -7.17
CA ILE A 56 -2.78 -2.09 -5.73
C ILE A 56 -3.96 -1.19 -5.47
N SER A 57 -4.77 -1.59 -4.50
CA SER A 57 -5.97 -0.86 -4.11
C SER A 57 -6.09 -0.84 -2.59
N TRP A 58 -6.64 0.26 -2.09
CA TRP A 58 -6.90 0.50 -0.68
C TRP A 58 -8.33 1.03 -0.51
N GLY A 59 -8.95 0.73 0.62
CA GLY A 59 -10.38 0.93 0.78
C GLY A 59 -10.93 0.25 2.03
N HIS A 60 -12.19 -0.16 2.02
CA HIS A 60 -12.78 -0.96 3.09
C HIS A 60 -13.35 -2.29 2.57
N GLN A 61 -12.89 -3.39 3.16
CA GLN A 61 -13.40 -4.73 2.94
C GLN A 61 -14.72 -4.91 3.69
N ASN A 62 -15.82 -4.89 2.95
CA ASN A 62 -17.15 -5.26 3.43
C ASN A 62 -17.59 -6.57 2.76
N LEU A 63 -18.86 -6.66 2.30
CA LEU A 63 -19.32 -7.78 1.47
C LEU A 63 -18.55 -7.87 0.14
N TRP A 64 -18.11 -6.71 -0.35
CA TRP A 64 -17.19 -6.51 -1.48
C TRP A 64 -16.09 -5.55 -1.01
N PHE A 65 -14.95 -5.52 -1.71
CA PHE A 65 -13.94 -4.51 -1.44
C PHE A 65 -14.41 -3.17 -2.01
N ASN A 66 -14.72 -2.22 -1.12
CA ASN A 66 -15.11 -0.87 -1.50
C ASN A 66 -13.85 -0.03 -1.64
N GLU A 67 -13.50 0.32 -2.86
CA GLU A 67 -12.32 1.13 -3.14
C GLU A 67 -12.63 2.59 -2.79
N ASP A 68 -12.07 3.02 -1.67
CA ASP A 68 -12.32 4.34 -1.11
C ASP A 68 -11.11 5.21 -1.42
N GLY A 69 -11.04 5.67 -2.67
CA GLY A 69 -9.92 6.43 -3.18
C GLY A 69 -9.89 6.37 -4.70
N ASN A 70 -10.00 7.52 -5.36
CA ASN A 70 -10.18 7.59 -6.82
C ASN A 70 -8.91 7.27 -7.64
N LYS A 71 -7.97 6.47 -7.13
CA LYS A 71 -6.77 6.06 -7.87
C LYS A 71 -6.34 4.66 -7.46
N GLN A 72 -6.69 3.73 -8.33
CA GLN A 72 -5.96 2.49 -8.53
C GLN A 72 -4.65 2.85 -9.24
N ASP A 73 -3.52 2.36 -8.75
CA ASP A 73 -2.23 2.49 -9.45
C ASP A 73 -1.84 1.13 -10.01
N ASP A 74 -1.64 1.07 -11.33
CA ASP A 74 -1.15 -0.11 -12.04
C ASP A 74 0.33 0.06 -12.38
N PHE A 75 1.15 -0.90 -11.96
CA PHE A 75 2.59 -0.89 -12.14
C PHE A 75 2.97 -1.98 -13.15
N PRO A 76 3.54 -1.65 -14.32
CA PRO A 76 3.95 -2.67 -15.29
C PRO A 76 5.08 -3.52 -14.71
N VAL A 77 4.99 -4.83 -14.91
CA VAL A 77 6.00 -5.80 -14.46
C VAL A 77 6.38 -6.76 -15.57
N HIS A 78 7.62 -7.22 -15.52
CA HIS A 78 8.16 -8.24 -16.41
C HIS A 78 8.73 -9.38 -15.59
N PHE A 79 8.47 -10.61 -16.04
CA PHE A 79 9.10 -11.82 -15.51
C PHE A 79 9.86 -12.51 -16.63
N ASP A 80 11.15 -12.72 -16.42
CA ASP A 80 12.00 -13.47 -17.35
C ASP A 80 11.60 -14.96 -17.37
N GLN A 81 11.86 -15.62 -18.50
CA GLN A 81 11.70 -17.06 -18.58
C GLN A 81 12.59 -17.75 -17.53
N SER A 82 11.99 -18.62 -16.73
CA SER A 82 12.70 -19.44 -15.76
C SER A 82 12.10 -20.84 -15.65
N PHE A 83 12.99 -21.85 -15.59
CA PHE A 83 12.61 -23.22 -15.24
C PHE A 83 12.70 -23.49 -13.73
N ASP A 84 13.40 -22.63 -12.99
CA ASP A 84 13.52 -22.66 -11.53
C ASP A 84 12.57 -21.63 -10.89
N TRP A 85 12.19 -21.86 -9.64
CA TRP A 85 11.48 -20.84 -8.86
C TRP A 85 12.46 -19.75 -8.44
N LEU A 86 12.22 -18.52 -8.89
CA LEU A 86 13.05 -17.37 -8.58
C LEU A 86 12.23 -16.30 -7.85
N PRO A 87 12.75 -15.75 -6.74
CA PRO A 87 12.08 -14.67 -6.03
C PRO A 87 12.12 -13.38 -6.85
N HIS A 88 10.99 -12.68 -6.90
CA HIS A 88 10.84 -11.35 -7.47
C HIS A 88 10.27 -10.43 -6.40
N THR A 89 10.79 -9.21 -6.33
CA THR A 89 10.31 -8.17 -5.41
C THR A 89 10.00 -6.89 -6.16
N PHE A 90 8.97 -6.19 -5.70
CA PHE A 90 8.50 -4.94 -6.30
C PHE A 90 8.33 -3.88 -5.24
N GLU A 91 8.61 -2.63 -5.59
CA GLU A 91 8.30 -1.45 -4.78
C GLU A 91 7.32 -0.59 -5.58
N CYS A 92 6.10 -0.47 -5.07
CA CYS A 92 5.01 0.24 -5.73
C CYS A 92 4.63 1.46 -4.88
N ASP A 93 4.82 2.65 -5.45
CA ASP A 93 4.53 3.93 -4.79
C ASP A 93 3.08 4.34 -5.09
N VAL A 94 2.19 4.16 -4.11
CA VAL A 94 0.74 4.40 -4.20
C VAL A 94 0.39 5.74 -3.58
N LEU A 95 -0.36 6.57 -4.30
CA LEU A 95 -0.82 7.86 -3.78
C LEU A 95 -2.07 7.69 -2.89
N ILE A 96 -2.01 8.21 -1.66
CA ILE A 96 -3.15 8.25 -0.75
C ILE A 96 -3.96 9.52 -1.03
N GLY A 97 -5.02 9.40 -1.83
CA GLY A 97 -5.96 10.49 -2.13
C GLY A 97 -7.42 10.12 -1.88
N GLY A 98 -8.30 11.12 -1.80
CA GLY A 98 -9.73 10.90 -1.57
C GLY A 98 -10.13 11.15 -0.12
N ASP A 99 -11.04 10.32 0.40
CA ASP A 99 -11.60 10.48 1.75
C ASP A 99 -10.59 10.12 2.84
N TYR A 100 -10.74 10.76 3.99
CA TYR A 100 -9.95 10.49 5.18
C TYR A 100 -10.78 9.71 6.21
N GLY A 101 -10.11 8.96 7.08
CA GLY A 101 -10.78 8.05 8.01
C GLY A 101 -9.81 7.03 8.58
N ALA A 102 -10.33 6.13 9.41
CA ALA A 102 -9.54 5.08 10.04
C ALA A 102 -9.99 3.70 9.57
N GLY A 103 -9.06 2.75 9.59
CA GLY A 103 -9.36 1.35 9.35
C GLY A 103 -9.45 0.95 7.88
N TYR A 104 -8.68 1.62 7.02
CA TYR A 104 -8.53 1.23 5.64
C TYR A 104 -7.74 -0.08 5.52
N ASP A 105 -8.20 -0.90 4.59
CA ASP A 105 -7.66 -2.18 4.15
C ASP A 105 -6.86 -2.00 2.85
N MET A 106 -6.06 -3.01 2.50
CA MET A 106 -5.26 -2.99 1.28
C MET A 106 -5.21 -4.38 0.64
N TYR A 107 -5.25 -4.45 -0.68
CA TYR A 107 -4.89 -5.65 -1.43
C TYR A 107 -4.00 -5.31 -2.63
N ALA A 108 -3.30 -6.33 -3.09
CA ALA A 108 -2.54 -6.28 -4.33
C ALA A 108 -2.84 -7.52 -5.18
N LYS A 109 -2.75 -7.40 -6.48
CA LYS A 109 -2.83 -8.52 -7.41
C LYS A 109 -1.89 -8.34 -8.59
N ILE A 110 -1.49 -9.44 -9.21
CA ILE A 110 -0.92 -9.44 -10.56
C ILE A 110 -2.07 -9.73 -11.53
N GLU A 111 -2.22 -8.89 -12.55
CA GLU A 111 -3.19 -9.03 -13.62
C GLU A 111 -2.52 -8.93 -15.00
N GLY A 112 -3.29 -9.16 -16.07
CA GLY A 112 -2.78 -9.11 -17.45
C GLY A 112 -1.91 -10.30 -17.85
N VAL A 113 -1.79 -11.32 -17.00
CA VAL A 113 -1.08 -12.58 -17.26
C VAL A 113 -2.06 -13.70 -17.68
N PRO A 114 -1.65 -14.73 -18.45
CA PRO A 114 -2.50 -15.86 -18.79
C PRO A 114 -3.06 -16.57 -17.55
N GLY A 115 -4.39 -16.68 -17.51
CA GLY A 115 -5.12 -17.28 -16.40
C GLY A 115 -5.88 -16.24 -15.58
N PRO A 116 -6.40 -16.63 -14.41
CA PRO A 116 -7.00 -15.69 -13.47
C PRO A 116 -5.93 -14.83 -12.77
N ASP A 117 -6.35 -13.65 -12.30
CA ASP A 117 -5.52 -12.76 -11.49
C ASP A 117 -4.93 -13.49 -10.27
N ILE A 118 -3.72 -13.10 -9.90
CA ILE A 118 -2.99 -13.66 -8.77
C ILE A 118 -3.07 -12.68 -7.61
N PHE A 119 -3.85 -13.00 -6.59
CA PHE A 119 -4.08 -12.13 -5.45
C PHE A 119 -3.06 -12.34 -4.33
N ALA A 120 -2.69 -11.25 -3.68
CA ALA A 120 -2.15 -11.27 -2.34
C ALA A 120 -3.27 -11.43 -1.29
N PRO A 121 -2.96 -11.91 -0.08
CA PRO A 121 -3.87 -11.77 1.05
C PRO A 121 -4.28 -10.31 1.22
N THR A 122 -5.58 -10.05 1.35
CA THR A 122 -6.07 -8.74 1.78
C THR A 122 -5.57 -8.47 3.20
N LEU A 123 -4.92 -7.33 3.38
CA LEU A 123 -4.53 -6.85 4.69
C LEU A 123 -5.64 -5.97 5.24
N LEU A 124 -6.09 -6.27 6.45
CA LEU A 124 -7.19 -5.55 7.09
C LEU A 124 -6.68 -4.53 8.12
N ASN A 125 -7.30 -3.35 8.18
CA ASN A 125 -7.04 -2.27 9.13
C ASN A 125 -5.56 -1.85 9.18
N VAL A 126 -4.97 -1.63 8.01
CA VAL A 126 -3.55 -1.31 7.83
C VAL A 126 -3.26 0.16 7.62
N LEU A 127 -4.27 0.97 7.33
CA LEU A 127 -4.11 2.41 7.09
C LEU A 127 -5.10 3.25 7.92
N ASP A 128 -4.58 4.27 8.60
CA ASP A 128 -5.37 5.42 9.07
C ASP A 128 -4.96 6.65 8.27
N VAL A 129 -5.93 7.31 7.66
CA VAL A 129 -5.75 8.49 6.81
C VAL A 129 -6.29 9.71 7.53
N LEU A 130 -5.41 10.67 7.86
CA LEU A 130 -5.77 11.93 8.49
C LEU A 130 -6.00 13.00 7.41
N GLY A 131 -7.14 13.70 7.50
CA GLY A 131 -7.51 14.78 6.57
C GLY A 131 -7.07 16.18 7.04
N ALA A 132 -6.68 16.32 8.31
CA ALA A 132 -6.28 17.58 8.91
C ALA A 132 -5.34 17.35 10.10
N ALA A 133 -4.68 18.41 10.57
CA ALA A 133 -3.91 18.36 11.80
C ALA A 133 -4.83 18.13 13.01
N GLU A 134 -4.43 17.22 13.89
CA GLU A 134 -5.12 16.96 15.16
C GLU A 134 -4.34 17.60 16.32
N PHE A 135 -5.08 18.27 17.22
CA PHE A 135 -4.52 18.90 18.42
C PHE A 135 -5.19 18.30 19.65
N ARG A 136 -4.40 18.05 20.69
CA ARG A 136 -4.89 17.61 22.01
C ARG A 136 -4.21 18.43 23.10
N ASP A 137 -4.86 18.55 24.25
CA ASP A 137 -4.32 19.20 25.44
C ASP A 137 -3.95 20.68 25.24
N PHE A 138 -4.72 21.41 24.41
CA PHE A 138 -4.54 22.85 24.24
C PHE A 138 -5.14 23.62 25.42
N GLU A 139 -4.28 24.09 26.32
CA GLU A 139 -4.67 24.80 27.54
C GLU A 139 -3.81 26.03 27.84
N ILE A 140 -4.38 26.98 28.58
CA ILE A 140 -3.63 28.09 29.18
C ILE A 140 -2.99 27.56 30.46
N THR A 141 -1.66 27.44 30.47
CA THR A 141 -0.91 26.91 31.62
C THR A 141 -0.49 27.98 32.63
N SER A 142 -0.44 29.26 32.23
CA SER A 142 -0.15 30.40 33.12
C SER A 142 -0.54 31.76 32.49
N TYR A 143 -0.51 32.83 33.29
CA TYR A 143 -0.58 34.22 32.83
C TYR A 143 0.18 35.14 33.78
N ASP A 144 0.80 36.19 33.24
CA ASP A 144 1.55 37.20 34.00
C ASP A 144 0.96 38.59 33.79
N LYS A 145 1.09 39.46 34.80
CA LYS A 145 0.79 40.89 34.68
C LYS A 145 2.09 41.64 34.36
N LEU A 146 2.07 42.45 33.31
CA LEU A 146 3.15 43.39 32.97
C LEU A 146 3.17 44.60 33.90
#